data_AF-A0A8S3E3R1-F1
#
_entry.id   AF-A0A8S3E3R1-F1
#
_cell.length_a   1.000
_cell.length_b   1.000
_cell.length_c   1.000
_cell.angle_alpha   90.00
_cell.angle_beta   90.00
_cell.angle_gamma   90.00
#
_symmetry.space_group_name_H-M   'P 1'
#
loop_
_entity.id
_entity.type
_entity.pdbx_description
1 polymer ?
#
loop_
_entity_poly.entity_id
_entity_poly.type
_entity_poly.pdbx_seq_one_letter_code
_entity_poly.pdbx_strand_id
1 'polypeptide(L)'
;SIWPNTGSICFQRPRLAMNEAYGIKKFIALDEFQMNRNHFVQNDTIVIKIELDFMSTPPENRTDAGEMLMIDEQHMDTVEEDLMRKILSFNG
;
A
#
# COMPACT_ATOMS: atom_id res chain seq x y z
N SER A 1 -16.67 -8.89 11.02
CA SER A 1 -16.01 -9.16 9.73
C SER A 1 -14.50 -9.12 9.96
N ILE A 2 -13.74 -10.08 9.42
CA ILE A 2 -12.25 -10.05 9.41
C ILE A 2 -11.70 -9.24 8.23
N TRP A 3 -12.56 -8.95 7.26
CA TRP A 3 -12.20 -8.16 6.08
C TRP A 3 -12.20 -6.68 6.42
N PRO A 4 -11.21 -5.93 5.90
CA PRO A 4 -11.10 -4.51 6.16
C PRO A 4 -12.33 -3.76 5.66
N ASN A 5 -12.90 -2.90 6.51
CA ASN A 5 -13.88 -1.93 6.08
C ASN A 5 -13.14 -0.80 5.35
N THR A 6 -13.20 -0.79 4.02
CA THR A 6 -12.54 0.22 3.17
C THR A 6 -13.09 1.64 3.39
N GLY A 7 -14.29 1.79 3.98
CA GLY A 7 -14.83 3.07 4.44
C GLY A 7 -14.23 3.57 5.77
N SER A 8 -13.33 2.81 6.40
CA SER A 8 -12.64 3.22 7.62
C SER A 8 -11.69 4.39 7.39
N ILE A 9 -11.56 5.26 8.39
CA ILE A 9 -10.56 6.34 8.43
C ILE A 9 -9.12 5.82 8.24
N CYS A 10 -8.85 4.56 8.58
CA CYS A 10 -7.56 3.91 8.40
C CYS A 10 -7.11 3.83 6.93
N PHE A 11 -8.06 3.83 5.99
CA PHE A 11 -7.79 3.69 4.55
C PHE A 11 -7.97 5.00 3.77
N GLN A 12 -8.28 6.11 4.43
CA GLN A 12 -8.41 7.41 3.79
C GLN A 12 -7.04 7.96 3.39
N ARG A 13 -7.01 8.99 2.53
CA ARG A 13 -5.76 9.69 2.19
C ARG A 13 -5.09 10.20 3.48
N PRO A 14 -3.82 9.85 3.75
CA PRO A 14 -3.12 10.31 4.94
C PRO A 14 -3.04 11.83 5.01
N ARG A 15 -3.36 12.37 6.19
CA ARG A 15 -3.21 13.80 6.53
C ARG A 15 -1.92 14.09 7.29
N LEU A 16 -1.30 13.04 7.82
CA LEU A 16 -0.05 13.04 8.59
C LEU A 16 0.88 11.97 8.01
N ALA A 17 1.97 11.66 8.70
CA ALA A 17 2.94 10.64 8.29
C ALA A 17 2.33 9.23 8.14
N MET A 18 1.35 8.86 8.98
CA MET A 18 0.69 7.55 8.96
C MET A 18 -0.79 7.68 9.34
N ASN A 19 -1.62 6.80 8.79
CA ASN A 19 -3.00 6.60 9.23
C ASN A 19 -3.07 5.76 10.52
N GLU A 20 -4.24 5.74 11.14
CA GLU A 20 -4.53 4.78 12.22
C GLU A 20 -4.40 3.34 11.72
N ALA A 21 -3.78 2.48 12.53
CA ALA A 21 -3.58 1.08 12.19
C ALA A 21 -4.92 0.32 12.12
N TYR A 22 -5.06 -0.53 11.11
CA TYR A 22 -6.17 -1.47 10.97
C TYR A 22 -5.65 -2.90 10.96
N GLY A 23 -6.19 -3.75 11.83
CA GLY A 23 -5.71 -5.12 11.95
C GLY A 23 -6.52 -5.97 12.93
N ILE A 24 -6.01 -7.17 13.21
CA ILE A 24 -6.66 -8.15 14.08
C ILE A 24 -6.07 -8.04 15.49
N LYS A 25 -6.88 -7.57 16.46
CA LYS A 25 -6.43 -7.39 17.86
C LYS A 25 -5.95 -8.66 18.54
N LYS A 26 -6.47 -9.82 18.16
CA LYS A 26 -6.11 -11.15 18.68
C LYS A 26 -5.70 -12.05 17.52
N PHE A 27 -4.54 -11.76 16.94
CA PHE A 27 -4.07 -12.40 15.72
C PHE A 27 -3.66 -13.87 15.92
N ILE A 28 -2.96 -14.17 17.02
CA ILE A 28 -2.53 -15.53 17.38
C ILE A 28 -2.64 -15.71 18.89
N ALA A 29 -2.99 -16.92 19.33
CA ALA A 29 -2.99 -17.27 20.74
C ALA A 29 -1.56 -17.48 21.24
N LEU A 30 -1.24 -17.01 22.46
CA LEU A 30 0.14 -17.04 22.96
C LEU A 30 0.64 -18.47 23.19
N ASP A 31 -0.24 -19.36 23.64
CA ASP A 31 0.04 -20.79 23.79
C ASP A 31 0.40 -21.43 22.45
N GLU A 32 -0.35 -21.13 21.39
CA GLU A 32 -0.02 -21.60 20.03
C GLU A 32 1.29 -21.00 19.52
N PHE A 33 1.56 -19.73 19.79
CA PHE A 33 2.77 -19.05 19.34
C PHE A 33 4.05 -19.60 20.01
N GLN A 34 3.96 -19.97 21.29
CA GLN A 34 5.09 -20.45 22.09
C GLN A 34 5.26 -21.98 22.09
N MET A 35 4.32 -22.73 21.51
CA MET A 35 4.43 -24.19 21.44
C MET A 35 5.65 -24.60 20.62
N ASN A 36 6.55 -25.41 21.22
CA ASN A 36 7.73 -26.01 20.57
C ASN A 36 7.42 -26.87 19.33
N ARG A 37 6.13 -27.16 19.07
CA ARG A 37 5.67 -27.88 17.88
C ARG A 37 5.49 -26.97 16.67
N ASN A 38 5.45 -25.66 16.89
CA ASN A 38 5.13 -24.68 15.87
C ASN A 38 6.40 -23.89 15.58
N HIS A 39 6.80 -23.86 14.31
CA HIS A 39 8.02 -23.19 13.85
C HIS A 39 7.88 -21.66 13.76
N PHE A 40 6.97 -21.05 14.53
CA PHE A 40 6.72 -19.61 14.48
C PHE A 40 7.89 -18.79 15.05
N VAL A 41 8.52 -19.29 16.11
CA VAL A 41 9.72 -18.71 16.71
C VAL A 41 10.90 -19.65 16.43
N GLN A 42 11.92 -19.15 15.73
CA GLN A 42 13.15 -19.88 15.48
C GLN A 42 14.34 -18.99 15.81
N ASN A 43 15.29 -19.48 16.61
CA ASN A 43 16.46 -18.71 17.02
C ASN A 43 16.08 -17.33 17.61
N ASP A 44 15.06 -17.29 18.48
CA ASP A 44 14.50 -16.07 19.07
C ASP A 44 14.02 -15.03 18.04
N THR A 45 13.66 -15.48 16.83
CA THR A 45 13.26 -14.64 15.71
C THR A 45 11.90 -15.07 15.18
N ILE A 46 11.11 -14.08 14.75
CA ILE A 46 9.86 -14.27 14.00
C ILE A 46 9.91 -13.58 12.64
N VAL A 47 9.18 -14.14 11.68
CA VAL A 47 9.02 -13.55 10.35
C VAL A 47 7.54 -13.25 10.13
N ILE A 48 7.22 -11.98 9.86
CA ILE A 48 5.86 -11.52 9.56
C ILE A 48 5.80 -11.19 8.07
N LYS A 49 4.89 -11.82 7.34
CA LYS A 49 4.62 -11.53 5.92
C LYS A 49 3.31 -10.77 5.80
N ILE A 50 3.34 -9.63 5.11
CA ILE A 50 2.14 -8.86 4.74
C ILE A 50 2.05 -8.90 3.22
N GLU A 51 0.91 -9.33 2.70
CA GLU A 51 0.62 -9.34 1.27
C GLU A 51 -0.42 -8.27 0.96
N LEU A 52 -0.15 -7.47 -0.06
CA LEU A 52 -1.06 -6.46 -0.57
C LEU A 52 -1.59 -6.94 -1.91
N ASP A 53 -2.91 -7.04 -2.02
CA ASP A 53 -3.55 -7.32 -3.30
C ASP A 53 -3.86 -6.00 -4.01
N PHE A 54 -3.19 -5.78 -5.14
CA PHE A 54 -3.41 -4.62 -5.99
C PHE A 54 -4.46 -4.89 -7.08
N MET A 55 -5.01 -6.12 -7.19
CA MET A 55 -5.92 -6.56 -8.24
C MET A 55 -7.39 -6.17 -8.00
N SER A 56 -7.63 -4.95 -7.53
CA SER A 56 -8.97 -4.36 -7.49
C SER A 56 -9.16 -3.36 -8.61
N THR A 57 -9.19 -3.82 -9.87
CA THR A 57 -10.07 -3.16 -10.85
C THR A 57 -11.51 -3.42 -10.39
N PRO A 58 -12.32 -2.40 -10.07
CA PRO A 58 -13.71 -2.61 -9.71
C PRO A 58 -14.43 -3.31 -10.87
N PRO A 59 -15.29 -4.31 -10.60
CA PRO A 59 -16.21 -4.79 -11.61
C PRO A 59 -17.34 -3.77 -11.72
N GLU A 60 -17.11 -2.63 -12.39
CA GLU A 60 -18.12 -1.67 -12.89
C GLU A 60 -17.44 -0.38 -13.38
N ASN A 61 -16.66 -0.48 -14.46
CA ASN A 61 -16.50 0.58 -15.47
C ASN A 61 -16.64 -0.02 -16.89
N ARG A 62 -17.37 -1.15 -16.99
CA ARG A 62 -17.83 -1.70 -18.26
C ARG A 62 -19.22 -1.17 -18.57
N THR A 63 -19.29 0.11 -18.90
CA THR A 63 -20.33 0.66 -19.77
C THR A 63 -19.66 1.66 -20.69
N ASP A 64 -19.28 1.18 -21.87
CA ASP A 64 -19.42 1.85 -23.16
C ASP A 64 -19.40 3.39 -23.17
N ALA A 65 -18.28 3.99 -22.77
CA ALA A 65 -17.82 5.26 -23.32
C ALA A 65 -16.32 5.36 -23.01
N GLY A 66 -15.50 5.38 -24.06
CA GLY A 66 -14.06 5.49 -23.93
C GLY A 66 -13.65 6.82 -23.30
N GLU A 67 -13.15 6.77 -22.06
CA GLU A 67 -12.11 7.68 -21.61
C GLU A 67 -10.88 6.84 -21.28
N MET A 68 -10.14 6.54 -22.34
CA MET A 68 -8.73 6.20 -22.24
C MET A 68 -8.06 7.44 -21.65
N LEU A 69 -7.59 7.36 -20.39
CA LEU A 69 -6.73 8.37 -19.81
C LEU A 69 -5.44 8.43 -20.65
N MET A 70 -5.48 9.24 -21.69
CA MET A 70 -4.31 9.71 -22.42
C MET A 70 -3.55 10.59 -21.43
N ILE A 71 -2.61 9.98 -20.72
CA ILE A 71 -1.54 10.76 -20.10
C ILE A 71 -0.76 11.32 -21.28
N ASP A 72 -1.03 12.58 -21.60
CA ASP A 72 -0.41 13.30 -22.70
C ASP A 72 1.12 13.23 -22.50
N GLU A 73 1.86 12.58 -23.40
CA GLU A 73 3.31 12.38 -23.28
C GLU A 73 4.05 13.71 -23.07
N GLN A 74 3.49 14.81 -23.56
CA GLN A 74 3.98 16.18 -23.37
C GLN A 74 4.04 16.64 -21.90
N HIS A 75 3.21 16.06 -21.02
CA HIS A 75 3.20 16.38 -19.59
C HIS A 75 4.28 15.64 -18.80
N MET A 76 4.81 14.53 -19.35
CA MET A 76 5.91 13.79 -18.72
C MET A 76 7.25 14.46 -19.02
N ASP A 77 7.46 14.89 -20.26
CA ASP A 77 8.67 15.61 -20.69
C ASP A 77 8.88 16.91 -19.91
N THR A 78 7.79 17.65 -19.63
CA THR A 78 7.86 18.90 -18.86
C THR A 78 8.22 18.67 -17.40
N VAL A 79 7.81 17.55 -16.80
CA VAL A 79 8.16 17.22 -15.41
C VAL A 79 9.62 16.76 -15.31
N GLU A 80 10.13 16.00 -16.28
CA GLU A 80 11.53 15.60 -16.33
C GLU A 80 12.47 16.80 -16.58
N GLU A 81 12.11 17.70 -17.51
CA GLU A 81 12.89 18.92 -17.75
C GLU A 81 12.97 19.82 -16.52
N ASP A 82 11.85 19.99 -15.80
CA ASP A 82 11.79 20.83 -14.61
C ASP A 82 12.59 20.23 -13.43
N LEU A 83 12.60 18.89 -13.33
CA LEU A 83 13.42 18.16 -12.36
C LEU A 83 14.92 18.27 -12.68
N MET A 84 15.29 18.13 -13.96
CA MET A 84 16.67 18.27 -14.42
C MET A 84 17.21 19.69 -14.21
N ARG A 85 16.41 20.72 -14.48
CA ARG A 85 16.79 22.12 -14.19
C ARG A 85 17.06 22.36 -12.71
N LYS A 86 16.22 21.80 -11.82
CA LYS A 86 16.41 21.91 -10.37
C LYS A 86 17.71 21.25 -9.91
N ILE A 87 18.01 20.05 -10.40
CA ILE A 87 19.24 19.32 -10.06
C ILE A 87 20.49 20.10 -10.52
N LEU A 88 20.46 20.66 -11.74
CA LEU A 88 21.59 21.43 -12.28
C LEU A 88 21.80 22.76 -11.54
N SER A 89 20.73 23.40 -11.06
CA SER A 89 20.82 24.64 -10.27
C SER A 89 21.37 24.44 -8.84
N PHE A 90 21.33 23.21 -8.32
CA PHE A 90 21.81 22.88 -6.98
C PHE A 90 23.32 22.58 -6.91
N ASN A 91 23.95 22.32 -8.05
CA ASN A 91 25.35 21.92 -8.16
C ASN A 91 26.26 23.00 -8.78
N GLY A 92 25.77 24.24 -8.89
CA GLY A 92 26.50 25.41 -9.41
C GLY A 92 26.86 26.40 -8.31
#